data_AF-A0A970AIC8-F1
#
_entry.id   AF-A0A970AIC8-F1
#
_cell.length_a   1.000
_cell.length_b   1.000
_cell.length_c   1.000
_cell.angle_alpha   90.00
_cell.angle_beta   90.00
_cell.angle_gamma   90.00
#
_symmetry.space_group_name_H-M   'P 1'
#
loop_
_entity.id
_entity.type
_entity.pdbx_description
1 polymer ?
#
loop_
_entity_poly.entity_id
_entity_poly.type
_entity_poly.pdbx_seq_one_letter_code
_entity_poly.pdbx_strand_id
1 'polypeptide(L)'
;MSEAVVLGSREWFETVKKRLQESEPLKKAAADWEGAMRCIIEADDDQAFQDYTTEDGVKAILGMLSLLSPEERLKYKDTGLGQLAEKLGLSLDMDPEAIDATSLKDKVKQLTREDFQGVTIYASFQPYRGTIREMDPIAPDSYLDAPFTLSGKYTFWKILCTGQQTSVQLIMGGKMKLEGDLKYIMKRMAAVNALMEVFKSIPVK
;
A
#
# COMPACT_ATOMS: atom_id res chain seq x y z
N MET A 1 -1.89 -23.50 4.65
CA MET A 1 -1.70 -22.11 5.08
C MET A 1 -1.45 -21.30 3.81
N SER A 2 -2.15 -20.18 3.60
CA SER A 2 -1.82 -19.30 2.47
C SER A 2 -0.41 -18.74 2.67
N GLU A 3 0.36 -18.62 1.59
CA GLU A 3 1.68 -18.04 1.65
C GLU A 3 1.59 -16.56 2.08
N ALA A 4 2.60 -16.07 2.81
CA ALA A 4 2.64 -14.67 3.18
C ALA A 4 3.02 -13.81 1.98
N VAL A 5 2.37 -12.65 1.83
CA VAL A 5 2.54 -11.76 0.68
C VAL A 5 3.23 -10.46 1.09
N VAL A 6 4.01 -9.85 0.21
CA VAL A 6 4.68 -8.56 0.50
C VAL A 6 3.64 -7.44 0.51
N LEU A 7 3.64 -6.59 1.54
CA LEU A 7 2.71 -5.46 1.67
C LEU A 7 2.84 -4.50 0.48
N GLY A 8 1.73 -4.17 -0.17
CA GLY A 8 1.73 -3.27 -1.34
C GLY A 8 2.12 -3.94 -2.66
N SER A 9 2.37 -5.25 -2.66
CA SER A 9 2.47 -6.05 -3.89
C SER A 9 1.14 -6.17 -4.61
N ARG A 10 1.17 -6.51 -5.90
CA ARG A 10 -0.05 -6.87 -6.66
C ARG A 10 -0.85 -7.98 -5.99
N GLU A 11 -0.18 -9.05 -5.59
CA GLU A 11 -0.83 -10.18 -4.91
C GLU A 11 -1.52 -9.76 -3.61
N TRP A 12 -0.89 -8.86 -2.85
CA TRP A 12 -1.50 -8.29 -1.65
C TRP A 12 -2.75 -7.47 -1.99
N PHE A 13 -2.70 -6.57 -2.97
CA PHE A 13 -3.87 -5.78 -3.39
C PHE A 13 -5.03 -6.67 -3.86
N GLU A 14 -4.74 -7.66 -4.71
CA GLU A 14 -5.73 -8.61 -5.22
C GLU A 14 -6.34 -9.45 -4.09
N THR A 15 -5.50 -9.95 -3.18
CA THR A 15 -5.94 -10.73 -2.02
C THR A 15 -6.82 -9.90 -1.10
N VAL A 16 -6.41 -8.68 -0.74
CA VAL A 16 -7.21 -7.80 0.11
C VAL A 16 -8.54 -7.48 -0.57
N LYS A 17 -8.54 -7.06 -1.84
CA LYS A 17 -9.78 -6.77 -2.60
C LYS A 17 -10.77 -7.93 -2.52
N LYS A 18 -10.31 -9.15 -2.79
CA LYS A 18 -11.14 -10.35 -2.72
C LYS A 18 -11.73 -10.55 -1.31
N ARG A 19 -10.89 -10.48 -0.27
CA ARG A 19 -11.33 -10.69 1.12
C ARG A 19 -12.31 -9.61 1.59
N LEU A 20 -12.10 -8.36 1.19
CA LEU A 20 -13.03 -7.28 1.52
C LEU A 20 -14.40 -7.48 0.86
N GLN A 21 -14.42 -7.92 -0.41
CA GLN A 21 -15.66 -8.22 -1.13
C GLN A 21 -16.44 -9.40 -0.52
N GLU A 22 -15.74 -10.37 0.06
CA GLU A 22 -16.34 -11.54 0.73
C GLU A 22 -16.81 -11.24 2.17
N SER A 23 -16.41 -10.12 2.77
CA SER A 23 -16.68 -9.82 4.19
C SER A 23 -18.08 -9.25 4.44
N GLU A 24 -19.02 -10.13 4.80
CA GLU A 24 -20.36 -9.73 5.25
C GLU A 24 -20.36 -8.78 6.47
N PRO A 25 -19.50 -8.97 7.50
CA PRO A 25 -19.39 -8.01 8.60
C PRO A 25 -19.00 -6.61 8.12
N LEU A 26 -18.05 -6.50 7.18
CA LEU A 26 -17.64 -5.22 6.63
C LEU A 26 -18.75 -4.57 5.81
N LYS A 27 -19.45 -5.34 4.96
CA LYS A 27 -20.58 -4.81 4.17
C LYS A 27 -21.63 -4.15 5.06
N LYS A 28 -22.00 -4.81 6.16
CA LYS A 28 -22.98 -4.29 7.13
C LYS A 28 -22.44 -3.09 7.88
N ALA A 29 -21.20 -3.17 8.37
CA ALA A 29 -20.62 -2.14 9.21
C ALA A 29 -20.26 -0.86 8.44
N ALA A 30 -19.94 -0.97 7.15
CA ALA A 30 -19.59 0.15 6.27
C ALA A 30 -20.78 0.64 5.41
N ALA A 31 -22.02 0.24 5.74
CA ALA A 31 -23.21 0.57 4.94
C ALA A 31 -23.50 2.08 4.83
N ASP A 32 -23.01 2.88 5.78
CA ASP A 32 -23.11 4.34 5.81
C ASP A 32 -21.75 5.04 5.55
N TRP A 33 -20.74 4.29 5.10
CA TRP A 33 -19.45 4.84 4.73
C TRP A 33 -19.53 5.50 3.36
N GLU A 34 -19.02 6.72 3.28
CA GLU A 34 -18.85 7.49 2.07
C GLU A 34 -17.50 8.23 2.13
N GLY A 35 -16.85 8.36 0.97
CA GLY A 35 -15.58 9.04 0.84
C GLY A 35 -14.41 8.10 0.62
N ALA A 36 -13.66 8.38 -0.45
CA ALA A 36 -12.40 7.73 -0.76
C ALA A 36 -11.32 8.10 0.26
N MET A 37 -10.35 7.21 0.42
CA MET A 37 -9.13 7.44 1.16
C MET A 37 -7.93 7.35 0.24
N ARG A 38 -7.06 8.35 0.31
CA ARG A 38 -5.71 8.30 -0.24
C ARG A 38 -4.77 7.75 0.83
N CYS A 39 -4.10 6.65 0.55
CA CYS A 39 -3.14 6.01 1.43
C CYS A 39 -1.72 6.35 0.96
N ILE A 40 -0.88 6.84 1.87
CA ILE A 40 0.53 7.15 1.61
C ILE A 40 1.40 6.27 2.49
N ILE A 41 2.15 5.38 1.86
CA ILE A 41 3.06 4.45 2.50
C ILE A 41 4.48 4.92 2.22
N GLU A 42 5.07 5.59 3.20
CA GLU A 42 6.45 6.04 3.12
C GLU A 42 7.36 4.89 3.54
N ALA A 43 8.32 4.52 2.69
CA ALA A 43 9.36 3.60 3.11
C ALA A 43 10.05 4.15 4.37
N ASP A 44 10.25 3.27 5.34
CA ASP A 44 11.31 3.47 6.32
C ASP A 44 12.55 2.72 5.83
N ASP A 45 13.70 3.29 6.10
CA ASP A 45 14.97 2.83 5.56
C ASP A 45 15.34 1.41 6.04
N ASP A 46 14.65 0.89 7.07
CA ASP A 46 14.99 -0.36 7.74
C ASP A 46 14.10 -1.54 7.31
N GLN A 47 12.80 -1.45 7.53
CA GLN A 47 11.86 -2.55 7.27
C GLN A 47 11.53 -2.63 5.78
N ALA A 48 11.37 -1.49 5.10
CA ALA A 48 11.15 -1.50 3.66
C ALA A 48 12.39 -2.07 2.94
N PHE A 49 13.59 -1.64 3.34
CA PHE A 49 14.84 -2.20 2.80
C PHE A 49 14.91 -3.73 2.97
N GLN A 50 14.56 -4.25 4.15
CA GLN A 50 14.57 -5.70 4.41
C GLN A 50 13.61 -6.47 3.51
N ASP A 51 12.39 -5.97 3.34
CA ASP A 51 11.36 -6.67 2.56
C ASP A 51 11.65 -6.59 1.06
N TYR A 52 12.05 -5.40 0.59
CA TYR A 52 12.16 -5.08 -0.83
C TYR A 52 13.53 -5.38 -1.47
N THR A 53 14.52 -5.79 -0.68
CA THR A 53 15.80 -6.31 -1.21
C THR A 53 15.81 -7.83 -1.38
N THR A 54 14.69 -8.50 -1.11
CA THR A 54 14.48 -9.92 -1.40
C THR A 54 13.99 -10.13 -2.84
N GLU A 55 14.11 -11.36 -3.35
CA GLU A 55 13.55 -11.70 -4.67
C GLU A 55 12.02 -11.46 -4.73
N ASP A 56 11.31 -11.83 -3.67
CA ASP A 56 9.85 -11.60 -3.55
C ASP A 56 9.53 -10.11 -3.49
N GLY A 57 10.35 -9.32 -2.80
CA GLY A 57 10.22 -7.87 -2.72
C GLY A 57 10.40 -7.18 -4.07
N VAL A 58 11.39 -7.59 -4.85
CA VAL A 58 11.59 -7.08 -6.21
C VAL A 58 10.39 -7.43 -7.10
N LYS A 59 9.94 -8.69 -7.08
CA LYS A 59 8.72 -9.11 -7.80
C LYS A 59 7.49 -8.33 -7.35
N ALA A 60 7.38 -8.02 -6.06
CA ALA A 60 6.29 -7.24 -5.50
C ALA A 60 6.23 -5.81 -6.07
N ILE A 61 7.37 -5.11 -6.15
CA ILE A 61 7.44 -3.78 -6.78
C ILE A 61 7.07 -3.86 -8.26
N LEU A 62 7.65 -4.79 -8.99
CA LEU A 62 7.38 -4.96 -10.43
C LEU A 62 5.89 -5.25 -10.68
N GLY A 63 5.30 -6.15 -9.90
CA GLY A 63 3.87 -6.47 -9.99
C GLY A 63 2.98 -5.29 -9.60
N MET A 64 3.35 -4.51 -8.58
CA MET A 64 2.63 -3.28 -8.22
C MET A 64 2.68 -2.26 -9.36
N LEU A 65 3.85 -2.05 -9.95
CA LEU A 65 4.01 -1.17 -11.10
C LEU A 65 3.21 -1.65 -12.31
N SER A 66 2.99 -2.95 -12.49
CA SER A 66 2.17 -3.46 -13.59
C SER A 66 0.67 -3.20 -13.43
N LEU A 67 0.21 -2.86 -12.22
CA LEU A 67 -1.15 -2.38 -11.99
C LEU A 67 -1.36 -0.90 -12.40
N LEU A 68 -0.27 -0.17 -12.66
CA LEU A 68 -0.29 1.22 -13.09
C LEU A 68 -0.13 1.31 -14.61
N SER A 69 -0.88 2.21 -15.24
CA SER A 69 -0.66 2.56 -16.64
C SER A 69 0.73 3.17 -16.86
N PRO A 70 1.28 3.13 -18.10
CA PRO A 70 2.55 3.77 -18.40
C PRO A 70 2.59 5.26 -18.02
N GLU A 71 1.49 5.98 -18.23
CA GLU A 71 1.36 7.40 -17.87
C GLU A 71 1.44 7.62 -16.35
N GLU A 72 0.80 6.75 -15.56
CA GLU A 72 0.85 6.83 -14.10
C GLU A 72 2.23 6.49 -13.55
N ARG A 73 2.92 5.51 -14.13
CA ARG A 73 4.29 5.16 -13.75
C ARG A 73 5.26 6.31 -13.98
N LEU A 74 5.12 7.03 -15.10
CA LEU A 74 5.97 8.19 -15.40
C LEU A 74 5.87 9.30 -14.34
N LYS A 75 4.75 9.40 -13.63
CA LYS A 75 4.57 10.39 -12.55
C LYS A 75 5.42 10.09 -11.30
N TYR A 76 6.03 8.90 -11.22
CA TYR A 76 7.01 8.58 -10.19
C TYR A 76 8.43 9.06 -10.50
N LYS A 77 8.70 9.62 -11.68
CA LYS A 77 10.05 9.97 -12.15
C LYS A 77 10.88 10.77 -11.13
N ASP A 78 10.28 11.81 -10.55
CA ASP A 78 10.98 12.72 -9.63
C ASP A 78 10.77 12.35 -8.15
N THR A 79 10.34 11.11 -7.88
CA THR A 79 10.11 10.58 -6.52
C THR A 79 11.24 9.61 -6.12
N GLY A 80 11.32 9.24 -4.83
CA GLY A 80 12.26 8.21 -4.39
C GLY A 80 12.07 6.87 -5.11
N LEU A 81 10.84 6.50 -5.50
CA LEU A 81 10.60 5.28 -6.27
C LEU A 81 11.21 5.37 -7.68
N GLY A 82 11.14 6.54 -8.31
CA GLY A 82 11.76 6.79 -9.61
C GLY A 82 13.29 6.71 -9.54
N GLN A 83 13.88 7.31 -8.49
CA GLN A 83 15.31 7.23 -8.23
C GLN A 83 15.77 5.80 -7.96
N LEU A 84 15.00 5.03 -7.20
CA LEU A 84 15.26 3.61 -6.96
C LEU A 84 15.18 2.80 -8.27
N ALA A 85 14.19 3.05 -9.12
CA ALA A 85 14.07 2.41 -10.43
C ALA A 85 15.29 2.71 -11.33
N GLU A 86 15.72 3.98 -11.37
CA GLU A 86 16.92 4.39 -12.11
C GLU A 86 18.19 3.67 -11.60
N LYS A 87 18.35 3.56 -10.28
CA LYS A 87 19.47 2.83 -9.67
C LYS A 87 19.46 1.33 -10.02
N LEU A 88 18.28 0.75 -10.20
CA LEU A 88 18.09 -0.60 -10.71
C LEU A 88 18.22 -0.69 -12.25
N GLY A 89 18.45 0.42 -12.93
CA GLY A 89 18.54 0.52 -14.39
C GLY A 89 17.22 0.16 -15.08
N LEU A 90 16.10 0.50 -14.45
CA LEU A 90 14.75 0.32 -14.96
C LEU A 90 14.18 1.65 -15.45
N SER A 91 13.42 1.60 -16.54
CA SER A 91 12.67 2.76 -17.02
C SER A 91 11.22 2.68 -16.53
N LEU A 92 10.60 3.80 -16.18
CA LEU A 92 9.22 3.83 -15.70
C LEU A 92 8.18 3.59 -16.81
N ASP A 93 8.55 3.76 -18.08
CA ASP A 93 7.68 3.51 -19.24
C ASP A 93 7.71 2.05 -19.74
N MET A 94 8.66 1.23 -19.28
CA MET A 94 8.82 -0.15 -19.74
C MET A 94 7.73 -1.06 -19.17
N ASP A 95 7.38 -2.14 -19.86
CA ASP A 95 6.45 -3.13 -19.28
C ASP A 95 7.10 -3.86 -18.08
N PRO A 96 6.59 -3.71 -16.84
CA PRO A 96 7.18 -4.36 -15.68
C PRO A 96 7.09 -5.89 -15.73
N GLU A 97 6.11 -6.45 -16.43
CA GLU A 97 5.92 -7.89 -16.56
C GLU A 97 6.96 -8.54 -17.49
N ALA A 98 7.59 -7.74 -18.37
CA ALA A 98 8.67 -8.19 -19.24
C ALA A 98 10.03 -8.30 -18.52
N ILE A 99 10.13 -7.84 -17.28
CA ILE A 99 11.38 -7.82 -16.51
C ILE A 99 11.54 -9.15 -15.76
N ASP A 100 12.65 -9.84 -16.04
CA ASP A 100 13.09 -10.94 -15.19
C ASP A 100 13.69 -10.39 -13.88
N ALA A 101 12.96 -10.56 -12.78
CA ALA A 101 13.39 -10.12 -11.45
C ALA A 101 14.75 -10.71 -11.04
N THR A 102 15.12 -11.90 -11.53
CA THR A 102 16.41 -12.52 -11.19
C THR A 102 17.59 -11.78 -11.82
N SER A 103 17.37 -11.09 -12.94
CA SER A 103 18.38 -10.25 -13.61
C SER A 103 18.79 -9.02 -12.79
N LEU A 104 17.95 -8.61 -11.82
CA LEU A 104 18.21 -7.45 -10.97
C LEU A 104 19.04 -7.78 -9.72
N LYS A 105 19.28 -9.06 -9.45
CA LYS A 105 19.88 -9.55 -8.20
C LYS A 105 21.16 -8.83 -7.80
N ASP A 106 22.08 -8.60 -8.74
CA ASP A 106 23.36 -7.96 -8.41
C ASP A 106 23.25 -6.45 -8.22
N LYS A 107 22.26 -5.79 -8.84
CA LYS A 107 21.95 -4.38 -8.57
C LYS A 107 21.25 -4.21 -7.23
N VAL A 108 20.33 -5.11 -6.90
CA VAL A 108 19.60 -5.14 -5.62
C VAL A 108 20.57 -5.32 -4.44
N LYS A 109 21.59 -6.16 -4.56
CA LYS A 109 22.65 -6.32 -3.54
C LYS A 109 23.48 -5.05 -3.30
N GLN A 110 23.49 -4.11 -4.24
CA GLN A 110 24.21 -2.84 -4.12
C GLN A 110 23.34 -1.74 -3.52
N LEU A 111 22.04 -2.01 -3.32
CA LEU A 111 21.17 -1.10 -2.61
C LEU A 111 21.58 -1.02 -1.13
N THR A 112 21.34 0.15 -0.59
CA THR A 112 21.58 0.56 0.79
C THR A 112 20.27 1.07 1.37
N ARG A 113 20.25 1.29 2.69
CA ARG A 113 19.05 1.77 3.38
C ARG A 113 18.67 3.18 2.91
N GLU A 114 19.68 3.97 2.60
CA GLU A 114 19.57 5.32 2.09
C GLU A 114 18.84 5.38 0.74
N ASP A 115 18.89 4.32 -0.06
CA ASP A 115 18.18 4.26 -1.35
C ASP A 115 16.66 4.15 -1.18
N PHE A 116 16.19 3.81 0.01
CA PHE A 116 14.77 3.76 0.34
C PHE A 116 14.26 5.08 0.93
N GLN A 117 15.15 6.04 1.23
CA GLN A 117 14.73 7.35 1.72
C GLN A 117 13.88 8.07 0.68
N GLY A 118 12.68 8.50 1.09
CA GLY A 118 11.74 9.19 0.20
C GLY A 118 11.00 8.29 -0.79
N VAL A 119 11.27 6.99 -0.83
CA VAL A 119 10.43 6.03 -1.56
C VAL A 119 9.04 6.04 -0.93
N THR A 120 8.02 6.29 -1.76
CA THR A 120 6.64 6.38 -1.31
C THR A 120 5.74 5.61 -2.27
N ILE A 121 4.88 4.76 -1.73
CA ILE A 121 3.82 4.08 -2.47
C ILE A 121 2.51 4.79 -2.15
N TYR A 122 1.72 5.06 -3.19
CA TYR A 122 0.39 5.65 -3.08
C TYR A 122 -0.66 4.61 -3.44
N ALA A 123 -1.76 4.58 -2.68
CA ALA A 123 -2.88 3.70 -2.97
C ALA A 123 -4.22 4.40 -2.74
N SER A 124 -5.23 4.02 -3.51
CA SER A 124 -6.61 4.37 -3.21
C SER A 124 -7.25 3.31 -2.32
N PHE A 125 -8.22 3.73 -1.52
CA PHE A 125 -9.16 2.84 -0.86
C PHE A 125 -10.55 3.48 -0.90
N GLN A 126 -11.48 2.87 -1.63
CA GLN A 126 -12.81 3.41 -1.87
C GLN A 126 -13.94 2.52 -1.34
N PRO A 127 -14.14 2.45 -0.01
CA PRO A 127 -15.38 1.95 0.54
C PRO A 127 -16.54 2.91 0.23
N TYR A 128 -17.66 2.36 -0.19
CA TYR A 128 -18.90 3.10 -0.45
C TYR A 128 -20.11 2.24 -0.13
N ARG A 129 -20.87 2.63 0.89
CA ARG A 129 -22.14 2.01 1.28
C ARG A 129 -22.09 0.48 1.34
N GLY A 130 -21.07 -0.03 2.03
CA GLY A 130 -20.86 -1.45 2.25
C GLY A 130 -20.15 -2.18 1.11
N THR A 131 -19.81 -1.54 0.00
CA THR A 131 -19.00 -2.15 -1.07
C THR A 131 -17.62 -1.50 -1.14
N ILE A 132 -16.64 -2.25 -1.64
CA ILE A 132 -15.32 -1.69 -1.97
C ILE A 132 -15.28 -1.50 -3.48
N ARG A 133 -15.25 -0.25 -3.92
CA ARG A 133 -15.21 0.13 -5.33
C ARG A 133 -13.81 0.05 -5.92
N GLU A 134 -12.80 0.38 -5.12
CA GLU A 134 -11.42 0.47 -5.55
C GLU A 134 -10.47 0.20 -4.38
N MET A 135 -9.38 -0.49 -4.67
CA MET A 135 -8.23 -0.62 -3.79
C MET A 135 -7.02 -1.00 -4.62
N ASP A 136 -6.31 0.01 -5.09
CA ASP A 136 -5.29 -0.12 -6.12
C ASP A 136 -4.12 0.83 -5.85
N PRO A 137 -2.90 0.51 -6.32
CA PRO A 137 -1.86 1.52 -6.37
C PRO A 137 -2.29 2.63 -7.32
N ILE A 138 -1.89 3.86 -7.01
CA ILE A 138 -2.22 5.06 -7.79
C ILE A 138 -0.96 5.88 -8.07
N ALA A 139 -1.04 6.83 -8.99
CA ALA A 139 0.02 7.81 -9.19
C ALA A 139 0.15 8.79 -7.99
N PRO A 140 1.33 9.42 -7.80
CA PRO A 140 1.55 10.35 -6.68
C PRO A 140 0.60 11.55 -6.64
N ASP A 141 0.11 12.00 -7.79
CA ASP A 141 -0.78 13.15 -7.95
C ASP A 141 -2.27 12.75 -8.06
N SER A 142 -2.60 11.47 -7.86
CA SER A 142 -3.98 10.99 -7.84
C SER A 142 -4.59 11.15 -6.45
N TYR A 143 -5.92 11.33 -6.39
CA TYR A 143 -6.71 11.45 -5.14
C TYR A 143 -6.30 12.62 -4.23
N LEU A 144 -5.76 13.71 -4.78
CA LEU A 144 -5.35 14.87 -3.98
C LEU A 144 -6.52 15.58 -3.27
N ASP A 145 -7.74 15.42 -3.80
CA ASP A 145 -8.99 15.95 -3.25
C ASP A 145 -9.79 14.92 -2.45
N ALA A 146 -9.21 13.74 -2.16
CA ALA A 146 -9.86 12.72 -1.36
C ALA A 146 -10.24 13.30 0.03
N PRO A 147 -11.45 13.01 0.55
CA PRO A 147 -11.90 13.52 1.84
C PRO A 147 -11.06 12.99 3.01
N PHE A 148 -10.31 11.91 2.79
CA PHE A 148 -9.38 11.35 3.76
C PHE A 148 -8.03 11.07 3.10
N THR A 149 -6.95 11.50 3.77
CA THR A 149 -5.59 11.03 3.47
C THR A 149 -4.98 10.42 4.72
N LEU A 150 -4.63 9.13 4.66
CA LEU A 150 -3.92 8.43 5.72
C LEU A 150 -2.47 8.23 5.30
N SER A 151 -1.52 8.73 6.09
CA SER A 151 -0.09 8.59 5.82
C SER A 151 0.68 8.01 7.00
N GLY A 152 1.77 7.32 6.71
CA GLY A 152 2.65 6.74 7.73
C GLY A 152 3.82 5.97 7.14
N LYS A 153 4.77 5.62 8.01
CA LYS A 153 5.91 4.77 7.66
C LYS A 153 5.48 3.32 7.40
N TYR A 154 6.18 2.64 6.51
CA TYR A 154 5.93 1.27 6.07
C TYR A 154 5.78 0.30 7.25
N THR A 155 6.62 0.41 8.28
CA THR A 155 6.52 -0.39 9.51
C THR A 155 5.15 -0.25 10.19
N PHE A 156 4.59 0.97 10.27
CA PHE A 156 3.27 1.17 10.89
C PHE A 156 2.13 0.71 9.99
N TRP A 157 2.30 0.76 8.67
CA TRP A 157 1.40 0.10 7.74
C TRP A 157 1.42 -1.43 7.92
N LYS A 158 2.58 -2.06 8.14
CA LYS A 158 2.65 -3.50 8.47
C LYS A 158 1.94 -3.82 9.79
N ILE A 159 2.11 -3.00 10.83
CA ILE A 159 1.38 -3.16 12.10
C ILE A 159 -0.13 -3.08 11.89
N LEU A 160 -0.60 -2.16 11.05
CA LEU A 160 -2.02 -2.06 10.67
C LEU A 160 -2.47 -3.31 9.90
N CYS A 161 -1.78 -3.64 8.82
CA CYS A 161 -2.18 -4.73 7.91
C CYS A 161 -2.04 -6.13 8.52
N THR A 162 -1.30 -6.28 9.63
CA THR A 162 -1.24 -7.53 10.40
C THR A 162 -2.27 -7.60 11.53
N GLY A 163 -3.10 -6.56 11.70
CA GLY A 163 -4.14 -6.54 12.73
C GLY A 163 -3.65 -6.20 14.13
N GLN A 164 -2.39 -5.77 14.30
CA GLN A 164 -1.82 -5.52 15.62
C GLN A 164 -2.36 -4.22 16.24
N GLN A 165 -2.52 -3.18 15.43
CA GLN A 165 -3.14 -1.91 15.85
C GLN A 165 -4.06 -1.39 14.76
N THR A 166 -5.17 -0.75 15.16
CA THR A 166 -6.08 -0.11 14.21
C THR A 166 -5.49 1.21 13.70
N SER A 167 -6.00 1.69 12.56
CA SER A 167 -5.64 3.03 12.05
C SER A 167 -5.87 4.12 13.10
N VAL A 168 -6.99 4.07 13.84
CA VAL A 168 -7.30 5.04 14.90
C VAL A 168 -6.28 5.00 16.04
N GLN A 169 -5.86 3.81 16.47
CA GLN A 169 -4.83 3.67 17.51
C GLN A 169 -3.48 4.24 17.06
N LEU A 170 -3.09 3.99 15.81
CA LEU A 170 -1.84 4.49 15.22
C LEU A 170 -1.88 6.02 15.03
N ILE A 171 -3.03 6.59 14.66
CA ILE A 171 -3.25 8.03 14.58
C ILE A 171 -3.14 8.66 15.97
N MET A 172 -3.86 8.13 16.96
CA MET A 172 -3.84 8.65 18.34
C MET A 172 -2.44 8.54 18.96
N GLY A 173 -1.66 7.51 18.60
CA GLY A 173 -0.28 7.33 19.03
C GLY A 173 0.75 8.18 18.27
N GLY A 174 0.32 9.03 17.34
CA GLY A 174 1.21 9.88 16.53
C GLY A 174 2.11 9.11 15.56
N LYS A 175 1.76 7.85 15.23
CA LYS A 175 2.53 6.98 14.32
C LYS A 175 2.04 7.06 12.88
N MET A 176 0.78 7.42 12.69
CA MET A 176 0.18 7.74 11.40
C MET A 176 -0.50 9.10 11.47
N LYS A 177 -0.66 9.76 10.33
CA LYS A 177 -1.35 11.03 10.20
C LYS A 177 -2.61 10.84 9.38
N LEU A 178 -3.72 11.41 9.84
CA LEU A 178 -4.95 11.52 9.07
C LEU A 178 -5.20 12.99 8.73
N GLU A 179 -5.43 13.27 7.46
CA GLU A 179 -6.06 14.48 6.98
C GLU A 179 -7.52 14.14 6.64
N GLY A 180 -8.48 14.93 7.15
CA GLY A 180 -9.91 14.64 7.07
C GLY A 180 -10.59 14.57 8.44
N ASP A 181 -11.87 14.19 8.46
CA ASP A 181 -12.68 14.15 9.69
C ASP A 181 -12.43 12.86 10.50
N LEU A 182 -11.52 12.92 11.49
CA LEU A 182 -11.29 11.80 12.41
C LEU A 182 -12.56 11.39 13.17
N LYS A 183 -13.45 12.33 13.51
CA LYS A 183 -14.71 12.04 14.21
C LYS A 183 -15.64 11.21 13.33
N TYR A 184 -15.63 11.44 12.01
CA TYR A 184 -16.34 10.61 11.05
C TYR A 184 -15.86 9.15 11.11
N ILE A 185 -14.55 8.93 11.13
CA ILE A 185 -13.92 7.60 11.21
C ILE A 185 -14.26 6.93 12.56
N MET A 186 -14.12 7.66 13.67
CA MET A 186 -14.41 7.15 15.01
C MET A 186 -15.89 6.79 15.22
N LYS A 187 -16.83 7.46 14.55
CA LYS A 187 -18.24 7.05 14.57
C LYS A 187 -18.49 5.71 13.85
N ARG A 188 -17.53 5.26 13.03
CA ARG A 188 -17.59 4.04 12.22
C ARG A 188 -16.60 2.98 12.69
N MET A 189 -16.32 2.92 13.99
CA MET A 189 -15.40 1.91 14.55
C MET A 189 -15.80 0.47 14.22
N ALA A 190 -17.09 0.17 14.04
CA ALA A 190 -17.52 -1.14 13.59
C ALA A 190 -16.96 -1.49 12.20
N ALA A 191 -16.94 -0.52 11.26
CA ALA A 191 -16.36 -0.70 9.93
C ALA A 191 -14.84 -0.84 10.01
N VAL A 192 -14.20 0.00 10.83
CA VAL A 192 -12.75 -0.08 11.08
C VAL A 192 -12.38 -1.46 11.62
N ASN A 193 -13.08 -1.96 12.64
CA ASN A 193 -12.80 -3.28 13.22
C ASN A 193 -13.06 -4.41 12.22
N ALA A 194 -14.13 -4.35 11.43
CA ALA A 194 -14.41 -5.33 10.39
C ALA A 194 -13.33 -5.34 9.28
N LEU A 195 -12.79 -4.17 8.94
CA LEU A 195 -11.65 -4.03 8.03
C LEU A 195 -10.39 -4.65 8.62
N MET A 196 -10.14 -4.46 9.93
CA MET A 196 -8.99 -5.07 10.61
C MET A 196 -9.04 -6.60 10.61
N GLU A 197 -10.22 -7.20 10.77
CA GLU A 197 -10.37 -8.66 10.70
C GLU A 197 -10.04 -9.20 9.29
N VAL A 198 -10.36 -8.43 8.25
CA VAL A 198 -9.94 -8.77 6.88
C VAL A 198 -8.43 -8.71 6.74
N PHE A 199 -7.79 -7.62 7.17
CA PHE A 199 -6.34 -7.49 7.11
C PHE A 199 -5.61 -8.60 7.87
N LYS A 200 -6.04 -8.88 9.11
CA LYS A 200 -5.49 -9.96 9.95
C LYS A 200 -5.58 -11.35 9.31
N SER A 201 -6.54 -11.57 8.41
CA SER A 201 -6.69 -12.84 7.70
C SER A 201 -5.66 -13.08 6.59
N ILE A 202 -4.85 -12.05 6.27
CA ILE A 202 -3.87 -12.05 5.19
C ILE A 202 -2.47 -12.03 5.82
N PRO A 203 -1.72 -13.15 5.76
CA PRO A 203 -0.34 -13.15 6.24
C PRO A 203 0.52 -12.20 5.38
N VAL A 204 1.22 -11.28 6.01
CA VAL A 204 2.09 -10.30 5.35
C VAL A 204 3.55 -10.64 5.67
N LYS A 205 4.42 -10.63 4.64
CA LYS A 205 5.89 -10.73 4.79
C LYS A 205 6.44 -9.42 5.33
#